data_AF-X0QRR7-F1
#
_entry.id   AF-X0QRR7-F1
#
_cell.length_a   1.000
_cell.length_b   1.000
_cell.length_c   1.000
_cell.angle_alpha   90.00
_cell.angle_beta   90.00
_cell.angle_gamma   90.00
#
_symmetry.space_group_name_H-M   'P 1'
#
loop_
_entity.id
_entity.type
_entity.pdbx_description
1 polymer ?
#
loop_
_entity_poly.entity_id
_entity_poly.type
_entity_poly.pdbx_seq_one_letter_code
_entity_poly.pdbx_strand_id
1 'polypeptide(L)'
;MNAKIDFSKNGNMLVAAVPVILGTGNYSLNIAGFDLGGIGTATFLAILMNLVFNFKNKQKEVSVTTEREIATSEPLLKLNP
;
A
#
# COMPACT_ATOMS: atom_id res chain seq x y z
N MET A 1 3.29 27.46 4.55
CA MET A 1 3.62 26.25 3.75
C MET A 1 3.14 25.05 4.54
N ASN A 2 2.23 24.23 3.99
CA ASN A 2 1.65 23.09 4.71
C ASN A 2 2.25 21.79 4.18
N ALA A 3 3.10 21.14 4.97
CA ALA A 3 3.60 19.79 4.66
C ALA A 3 2.51 18.76 5.01
N LYS A 4 1.56 18.56 4.09
CA LYS A 4 0.46 17.61 4.27
C LYS A 4 0.79 16.27 3.62
N ILE A 5 0.81 15.22 4.42
CA ILE A 5 0.93 13.83 3.93
C ILE A 5 -0.46 13.38 3.46
N ASP A 6 -0.55 12.87 2.24
CA ASP A 6 -1.79 12.31 1.70
C ASP A 6 -1.86 10.79 1.97
N PHE A 7 -2.77 10.41 2.88
CA PHE A 7 -3.02 9.01 3.26
C PHE A 7 -3.99 8.28 2.33
N SER A 8 -4.60 8.97 1.36
CA SER A 8 -5.46 8.34 0.34
C SER A 8 -4.65 7.42 -0.58
N LYS A 9 -3.33 7.60 -0.61
CA LYS A 9 -2.39 6.71 -1.28
C LYS A 9 -2.06 5.53 -0.35
N ASN A 10 -2.46 4.32 -0.75
CA ASN A 10 -2.23 3.08 0.03
C ASN A 10 -0.76 2.90 0.46
N GLY A 11 0.19 3.35 -0.38
CA GLY A 11 1.62 3.31 -0.04
C GLY A 11 1.97 4.21 1.14
N ASN A 12 1.56 5.47 1.10
CA ASN A 12 1.82 6.42 2.19
C ASN A 12 1.18 5.98 3.51
N MET A 13 -0.03 5.40 3.46
CA MET A 13 -0.69 4.82 4.65
C MET A 13 0.14 3.68 5.26
N LEU A 14 0.65 2.76 4.44
CA LEU A 14 1.45 1.64 4.92
C LEU A 14 2.83 2.07 5.44
N VAL A 15 3.48 3.04 4.79
CA VAL A 15 4.76 3.63 5.25
C VAL A 15 4.59 4.33 6.60
N ALA A 16 3.42 4.92 6.87
CA ALA A 16 3.15 5.55 8.17
C ALA A 16 2.76 4.53 9.25
N ALA A 17 1.89 3.57 8.93
CA ALA A 17 1.33 2.65 9.93
C ALA A 17 2.34 1.59 10.42
N VAL A 18 3.11 0.98 9.51
CA VAL A 18 3.98 -0.17 9.85
C VAL A 18 5.11 0.22 10.83
N PRO A 19 5.87 1.31 10.62
CA PRO A 19 6.90 1.75 11.57
C PRO A 19 6.31 2.10 12.94
N VAL A 20 5.12 2.70 12.98
CA VAL A 20 4.44 3.05 14.24
C VAL A 20 4.11 1.79 15.04
N ILE A 21 3.54 0.76 14.41
CA ILE A 21 3.19 -0.51 15.06
C ILE A 21 4.45 -1.19 15.64
N LEU A 22 5.55 -1.19 14.88
CA LEU A 22 6.76 -1.89 15.28
C LEU A 22 7.58 -1.12 16.33
N GLY A 23 7.61 0.21 16.22
CA GLY A 23 8.25 1.08 17.21
C GLY A 23 7.52 1.09 18.54
N THR A 24 6.19 1.20 18.52
CA THR A 24 5.36 1.19 19.74
C THR A 24 5.19 -0.21 20.33
N GLY A 25 5.26 -1.26 19.50
CA GLY A 25 5.18 -2.65 19.93
C GLY A 25 6.46 -3.21 20.57
N ASN A 26 7.50 -2.38 20.78
CA ASN A 26 8.80 -2.78 21.32
C ASN A 26 9.44 -3.96 20.56
N TYR A 27 9.30 -3.97 19.24
CA TYR A 27 9.87 -5.03 18.40
C TYR A 27 11.38 -4.83 18.24
N SER A 28 12.16 -5.63 18.96
CA SER A 28 13.62 -5.70 18.78
C SER A 28 13.98 -6.66 17.66
N LEU A 29 14.66 -6.17 16.63
CA LEU A 29 15.13 -7.00 15.53
C LEU A 29 16.62 -7.26 15.72
N ASN A 30 16.95 -8.53 16.02
CA ASN A 30 18.32 -8.98 16.19
C ASN A 30 18.88 -9.42 14.83
N ILE A 31 19.75 -8.62 14.24
CA ILE A 31 20.43 -8.93 12.98
C ILE A 31 21.93 -9.00 13.26
N ALA A 32 22.54 -10.17 13.04
CA ALA A 32 24.00 -10.39 13.10
C ALA A 32 24.68 -9.86 14.39
N GLY A 33 23.99 -9.94 15.53
CA GLY A 33 24.51 -9.50 16.83
C GLY A 33 24.22 -8.04 17.21
N PHE A 34 23.50 -7.30 16.36
CA PHE A 34 23.00 -5.95 16.68
C PHE A 34 21.54 -6.03 17.13
N ASP A 35 21.28 -5.63 18.37
CA ASP A 35 19.94 -5.61 18.95
C ASP A 35 19.30 -4.24 18.64
N LEU A 36 18.74 -4.09 17.44
CA LEU A 36 18.00 -2.88 17.10
C LEU A 36 16.65 -2.96 17.83
N GLY A 37 16.58 -2.33 19.00
CA GLY A 37 15.32 -2.13 19.71
C GLY A 37 14.28 -1.38 18.87
N GLY A 38 13.01 -1.40 19.29
CA GLY A 38 11.84 -0.91 18.54
C GLY A 38 12.04 0.32 17.64
N ILE A 39 12.77 1.33 18.11
CA ILE A 39 13.07 2.56 17.35
C ILE A 39 13.94 2.29 16.10
N GLY A 40 14.95 1.44 16.25
CA GLY A 40 15.85 1.04 15.16
C GLY A 40 15.11 0.24 14.10
N THR A 41 14.32 -0.75 14.52
CA THR A 41 13.48 -1.56 13.63
C THR A 41 12.45 -0.71 12.89
N ALA A 42 11.80 0.22 13.59
CA ALA A 42 10.82 1.14 13.00
C ALA A 42 11.46 2.03 11.92
N THR A 43 12.64 2.60 12.20
CA THR A 43 13.36 3.48 11.27
C THR A 43 13.80 2.72 10.03
N PHE A 44 14.38 1.53 10.22
CA PHE A 44 14.82 0.68 9.11
C PHE A 44 13.64 0.33 8.19
N LEU A 45 12.49 0.00 8.77
CA LEU A 45 11.29 -0.32 8.00
C LEU A 45 10.66 0.89 7.36
N ALA A 46 10.68 2.07 7.97
CA ALA A 46 10.20 3.30 7.34
C ALA A 46 10.97 3.58 6.04
N ILE A 47 12.29 3.41 6.06
CA ILE A 47 13.17 3.61 4.89
C ILE A 47 12.92 2.53 3.84
N LEU A 48 12.93 1.25 4.24
CA LEU A 48 12.73 0.12 3.32
C LEU A 48 11.36 0.18 2.65
N MET A 49 10.31 0.48 3.42
CA MET A 49 8.94 0.59 2.93
C MET A 49 8.78 1.77 1.99
N ASN A 50 9.37 2.92 2.30
CA ASN A 50 9.39 4.09 1.41
C ASN A 50 10.04 3.75 0.06
N LEU A 51 11.15 2.99 0.08
CA LEU A 51 11.80 2.51 -1.14
C LEU A 51 10.88 1.59 -1.95
N VAL A 52 10.34 0.54 -1.33
CA VAL A 52 9.47 -0.46 -1.99
C VAL A 52 8.25 0.17 -2.63
N PHE A 53 7.60 1.13 -1.97
CA PHE A 53 6.46 1.82 -2.56
C PHE A 53 6.86 2.77 -3.68
N ASN A 54 8.01 3.44 -3.58
CA ASN A 54 8.51 4.27 -4.67
C ASN A 54 8.79 3.43 -5.94
N PHE A 55 9.21 2.17 -5.79
CA PHE A 55 9.36 1.23 -6.91
C PHE A 55 8.03 0.73 -7.49
N LYS A 56 6.98 0.56 -6.69
CA LYS A 56 5.66 0.04 -7.15
C LYS A 56 4.84 1.03 -7.99
N ASN A 57 5.20 2.31 -8.02
CA ASN A 57 4.52 3.29 -8.88
C ASN A 57 4.70 3.02 -10.39
N LYS A 58 5.51 2.04 -10.77
CA LYS A 58 5.66 1.55 -12.16
C LYS A 58 4.71 0.41 -12.57
N GLN A 59 3.83 -0.08 -11.68
CA GLN A 59 3.08 -1.33 -11.94
C GLN A 59 1.55 -1.23 -11.79
N LYS A 60 0.98 -0.02 -11.61
CA LYS A 60 -0.48 0.18 -11.46
C LYS A 60 -1.17 0.73 -12.71
N GLU A 61 -0.67 0.44 -13.90
CA GLU A 61 -1.35 0.77 -15.16
C GLU A 61 -1.87 -0.47 -15.92
N VAL A 62 -1.71 -1.67 -15.37
CA VAL A 62 -2.05 -2.93 -16.07
C VAL A 62 -2.84 -3.88 -15.18
N SER A 63 -3.91 -3.44 -14.50
CA SER A 63 -4.79 -4.40 -13.79
C SER A 63 -6.22 -3.95 -13.47
N VAL A 64 -6.75 -2.85 -14.04
CA VAL A 64 -8.16 -2.45 -13.79
C VAL A 64 -8.82 -1.89 -15.06
N THR A 65 -8.81 -2.68 -16.13
CA THR A 65 -9.65 -2.41 -17.33
C THR A 65 -10.41 -3.65 -17.81
N THR A 66 -10.25 -4.80 -17.15
CA THR A 66 -11.06 -5.97 -17.48
C THR A 66 -12.13 -6.13 -16.42
N GLU A 67 -13.39 -6.26 -16.87
CA GLU A 67 -14.52 -6.84 -16.13
C GLU A 67 -15.57 -5.91 -15.47
N ARG A 68 -15.85 -4.72 -16.04
CA ARG A 68 -17.16 -4.04 -15.83
C ARG A 68 -17.78 -3.40 -17.08
N GLU A 69 -17.50 -3.94 -18.27
CA GLU A 69 -18.26 -3.62 -19.48
C GLU A 69 -18.60 -4.88 -20.29
N ILE A 70 -19.04 -5.98 -19.65
CA ILE A 70 -19.87 -6.99 -20.33
C ILE A 70 -20.75 -7.65 -19.26
N ALA A 71 -21.95 -7.12 -19.04
CA ALA A 71 -23.16 -7.85 -18.63
C ALA A 71 -24.37 -6.90 -18.47
N THR A 72 -24.53 -5.95 -19.41
CA THR A 72 -25.88 -5.64 -19.90
C THR A 72 -26.29 -6.83 -20.76
N SER A 73 -26.66 -7.91 -20.08
CA SER A 73 -27.40 -9.02 -20.65
C SER A 73 -28.88 -8.64 -20.55
N GLU A 74 -29.32 -7.73 -21.41
CA GLU A 74 -30.68 -7.82 -21.93
C GLU A 74 -30.65 -8.75 -23.16
N PRO A 75 -30.88 -10.05 -23.00
CA PRO A 75 -31.30 -10.84 -24.13
C PRO A 75 -32.84 -10.84 -24.10
N LEU A 76 -33.43 -10.37 -25.21
CA LEU A 76 -34.80 -10.68 -25.65
C LEU A 76 -35.96 -9.94 -24.96
N LEU A 77 -36.26 -8.72 -25.44
CA LEU A 77 -37.66 -8.37 -25.71
C LEU A 77 -37.80 -7.27 -26.79
N LYS A 78 -37.33 -7.57 -28.00
CA LYS A 78 -38.03 -7.11 -29.21
C LYS A 78 -39.26 -8.00 -29.37
N LEU A 79 -40.38 -7.57 -28.81
CA LEU A 79 -41.69 -8.02 -29.29
C LEU A 79 -42.41 -6.81 -29.91
N ASN A 80 -42.27 -6.74 -31.23
CA ASN A 80 -43.19 -6.11 -32.17
C ASN A 80 -44.46 -6.98 -32.20
N PRO A 81 -45.69 -6.42 -32.22
CA PRO A 81 -46.19 -5.59 -33.32
C PRO A 81 -46.44 -4.11 -33.00
#